data_AF-A0ABD3QXN0-F1
#
_entry.id   AF-A0ABD3QXN0-F1
#
_cell.length_a   1.000
_cell.length_b   1.000
_cell.length_c   1.000
_cell.angle_alpha   90.00
_cell.angle_beta   90.00
_cell.angle_gamma   90.00
#
_symmetry.space_group_name_H-M   'P 1'
#
loop_
_entity.id
_entity.type
_entity.pdbx_description
1 polymer ?
#
loop_
_entity_poly.entity_id
_entity_poly.type
_entity_poly.pdbx_seq_one_letter_code
_entity_poly.pdbx_strand_id
1 'polypeptide(L)'
;MITLREMGTVPSKASRMAQETGRHSILFKQCGRQQHNSATTSTCRSIIFRPSMAVSLYDGPRAFPQNTVIRSMAGHNKWSKIRHKKAANDKARAAAHSKAARAIEAASRACHGDLADLHLQSTISAARAVQLPRERIDKAIERGANPHSKAEGEELVLRRYDGMIPAGSSGKVAVIIEALTENRNRTAANVRHLVTKAGGELLPTGANDWLFEHVGLIWMSKNMPCANSTKHEEADEFGQTNHEHDSSENEGLVTVDVDALLECALDAGATDVDFSEDEETGINHTSEDLNNQIVVKCEPSNLLNVVKALNQQGFRTIQFESQWLLKDEDNKVTVDEDGIPKFEKFLESIEEDLDVTNVFHNAMSISSSE
;
A
#
# COMPACT_ATOMS: atom_id res chain seq x y z
N MET A 1 -11.95 36.19 -55.80
CA MET A 1 -12.14 37.65 -55.80
C MET A 1 -13.42 37.95 -55.04
N ILE A 2 -13.28 38.60 -53.87
CA ILE A 2 -14.19 39.57 -53.23
C ILE A 2 -15.67 39.15 -53.13
N THR A 3 -16.21 38.90 -51.93
CA THR A 3 -16.88 39.97 -51.18
C THR A 3 -17.07 39.62 -49.69
N LEU A 4 -16.60 40.52 -48.84
CA LEU A 4 -17.04 40.73 -47.45
C LEU A 4 -18.27 41.64 -47.45
N ARG A 5 -19.21 41.41 -46.53
CA ARG A 5 -20.23 42.35 -45.98
C ARG A 5 -20.87 41.64 -44.78
N GLU A 6 -21.27 42.24 -43.66
CA GLU A 6 -21.24 43.59 -43.06
C GLU A 6 -21.75 43.34 -41.61
N MET A 7 -21.04 43.78 -40.56
CA MET A 7 -21.37 44.96 -39.72
C MET A 7 -22.62 44.86 -38.81
N GLY A 8 -22.44 45.27 -37.53
CA GLY A 8 -23.54 45.70 -36.65
C GLY A 8 -23.28 45.59 -35.14
N THR A 9 -22.35 46.36 -34.56
CA THR A 9 -22.59 47.48 -33.59
C THR A 9 -23.39 47.21 -32.30
N VAL A 10 -22.65 47.26 -31.17
CA VAL A 10 -22.94 47.74 -29.79
C VAL A 10 -23.68 49.12 -29.82
N PRO A 11 -24.40 49.68 -28.78
CA PRO A 11 -24.02 49.64 -27.35
C PRO A 11 -25.07 49.89 -26.21
N SER A 12 -24.62 49.58 -24.99
CA SER A 12 -24.75 50.33 -23.71
C SER A 12 -26.07 50.55 -22.95
N LYS A 13 -25.88 50.46 -21.62
CA LYS A 13 -26.28 51.35 -20.50
C LYS A 13 -27.28 50.83 -19.46
N ALA A 14 -26.76 50.90 -18.23
CA ALA A 14 -27.34 50.76 -16.91
C ALA A 14 -28.60 51.61 -16.61
N SER A 15 -29.45 51.10 -15.71
CA SER A 15 -30.09 51.82 -14.59
C SER A 15 -30.83 50.77 -13.73
N ARG A 16 -30.54 50.53 -12.44
CA ARG A 16 -30.85 51.26 -11.18
C ARG A 16 -32.30 51.06 -10.66
N MET A 17 -32.38 50.86 -9.33
CA MET A 17 -33.53 50.82 -8.37
C MET A 17 -34.06 49.39 -8.01
N ALA A 18 -33.91 48.86 -6.79
CA ALA A 18 -34.42 49.26 -5.44
C ALA A 18 -35.96 49.19 -5.39
N GLN A 19 -36.67 48.44 -4.54
CA GLN A 19 -36.79 48.42 -3.05
C GLN A 19 -37.68 47.21 -2.66
N GLU A 20 -37.35 46.37 -1.67
CA GLU A 20 -37.70 46.38 -0.22
C GLU A 20 -38.94 45.56 0.23
N THR A 21 -38.81 45.07 1.48
CA THR A 21 -39.78 44.47 2.42
C THR A 21 -39.87 42.92 2.43
N GLY A 22 -39.70 42.19 3.56
CA GLY A 22 -39.44 42.58 4.94
C GLY A 22 -39.10 41.41 5.90
N ARG A 23 -38.27 41.76 6.89
CA ARG A 23 -38.12 41.33 8.30
C ARG A 23 -38.73 40.00 8.78
N HIS A 24 -37.89 39.18 9.44
CA HIS A 24 -38.13 38.75 10.82
C HIS A 24 -36.81 38.71 11.61
N SER A 25 -36.85 39.30 12.80
CA SER A 25 -35.75 39.55 13.74
C SER A 25 -35.73 38.50 14.85
N ILE A 26 -34.56 37.98 15.20
CA ILE A 26 -34.28 37.36 16.51
C ILE A 26 -32.95 37.92 17.04
N LEU A 27 -33.06 38.63 18.17
CA LEU A 27 -32.01 39.23 18.98
C LEU A 27 -31.45 38.18 19.95
N PHE A 28 -30.14 38.14 20.19
CA PHE A 28 -29.55 38.13 21.55
C PHE A 28 -28.01 38.31 21.54
N LYS A 29 -27.61 39.54 21.93
CA LYS A 29 -26.40 40.01 22.64
C LYS A 29 -25.03 39.36 22.41
N GLN A 30 -24.15 40.14 21.76
CA GLN A 30 -22.68 40.07 21.84
C GLN A 30 -22.17 40.42 23.25
N CYS A 31 -21.18 39.66 23.73
CA CYS A 31 -20.33 40.00 24.86
C CYS A 31 -18.93 40.37 24.32
N GLY A 32 -18.60 41.66 24.35
CA GLY A 32 -17.27 42.18 24.01
C GLY A 32 -16.35 42.09 25.22
N ARG A 33 -15.15 41.52 25.05
CA ARG A 33 -14.10 41.46 26.06
C ARG A 33 -12.97 42.40 25.65
N GLN A 34 -12.95 43.59 26.24
CA GLN A 34 -11.79 44.49 26.19
C GLN A 34 -10.84 44.20 27.36
N GLN A 35 -9.54 44.28 27.08
CA GLN A 35 -8.44 44.26 28.05
C GLN A 35 -8.26 45.65 28.65
N HIS A 36 -8.00 45.76 29.95
CA HIS A 36 -7.28 46.87 30.54
C HIS A 36 -6.49 46.45 31.80
N ASN A 37 -5.25 46.92 31.85
CA ASN A 37 -4.29 46.85 32.95
C ASN A 37 -4.77 47.58 34.22
N SER A 38 -4.31 47.15 35.40
CA SER A 38 -3.52 47.96 36.36
C SER A 38 -3.63 47.44 37.80
N ALA A 39 -2.58 47.72 38.56
CA ALA A 39 -2.22 47.18 39.86
C ALA A 39 -2.87 47.91 41.06
N THR A 40 -2.51 47.42 42.26
CA THR A 40 -2.34 48.11 43.56
C THR A 40 -3.36 47.88 44.69
N THR A 41 -2.84 47.19 45.72
CA THR A 41 -2.86 47.51 47.17
C THR A 41 -4.12 47.45 48.04
N SER A 42 -3.86 47.08 49.30
CA SER A 42 -4.51 47.55 50.55
C SER A 42 -5.78 46.79 51.01
N THR A 43 -6.07 46.49 52.29
CA THR A 43 -5.41 46.47 53.62
C THR A 43 -6.45 45.84 54.59
N CYS A 44 -5.99 45.25 55.72
CA CYS A 44 -6.70 45.19 57.03
C CYS A 44 -7.98 44.33 57.17
N ARG A 45 -8.40 43.77 58.33
CA ARG A 45 -7.90 43.66 59.72
C ARG A 45 -8.77 42.60 60.44
N SER A 46 -8.13 41.83 61.32
CA SER A 46 -8.61 41.27 62.60
C SER A 46 -10.11 41.07 62.87
N ILE A 47 -10.51 39.83 63.18
CA ILE A 47 -11.42 39.53 64.29
C ILE A 47 -10.83 38.40 65.14
N ILE A 48 -10.78 38.66 66.44
CA ILE A 48 -10.28 37.85 67.54
C ILE A 48 -11.35 36.84 67.96
N PHE A 49 -10.99 35.59 68.24
CA PHE A 49 -11.61 34.83 69.34
C PHE A 49 -10.69 33.69 69.82
N ARG A 50 -10.29 33.76 71.09
CA ARG A 50 -9.82 32.66 71.95
C ARG A 50 -10.74 32.67 73.17
N PRO A 51 -11.12 31.53 73.77
CA PRO A 51 -10.28 30.87 74.79
C PRO A 51 -10.32 29.31 74.71
N SER A 52 -9.22 28.61 74.96
CA SER A 52 -8.75 28.05 76.25
C SER A 52 -9.60 26.92 76.85
N MET A 53 -9.11 25.68 76.75
CA MET A 53 -8.86 24.83 77.94
C MET A 53 -7.96 23.64 77.55
N ALA A 54 -7.03 23.35 78.46
CA ALA A 54 -5.94 22.39 78.33
C ALA A 54 -6.37 20.97 78.71
N VAL A 55 -5.80 19.93 78.08
CA VAL A 55 -5.51 18.63 78.72
C VAL A 55 -4.30 17.95 78.05
N SER A 56 -3.26 17.77 78.87
CA SER A 56 -2.34 16.63 79.00
C SER A 56 -1.61 16.03 77.79
N LEU A 57 -0.28 16.26 77.79
CA LEU A 57 0.81 15.28 77.72
C LEU A 57 0.49 13.90 77.09
N TYR A 58 1.06 13.65 75.90
CA TYR A 58 2.03 12.57 75.72
C TYR A 58 2.98 12.96 74.58
N ASP A 59 4.24 13.14 74.96
CA ASP A 59 5.37 13.37 74.08
C ASP A 59 5.83 12.02 73.50
N GLY A 60 6.11 11.99 72.21
CA GLY A 60 6.54 10.79 71.51
C GLY A 60 7.00 11.16 70.10
N PRO A 61 8.32 11.25 69.84
CA PRO A 61 8.80 11.64 68.52
C PRO A 61 8.68 10.43 67.60
N ARG A 62 7.68 10.43 66.70
CA ARG A 62 7.75 9.56 65.51
C ARG A 62 8.69 10.23 64.51
N ALA A 63 9.97 9.99 64.71
CA ALA A 63 10.95 10.14 63.64
C ALA A 63 10.53 9.20 62.50
N PHE A 64 9.92 9.76 61.46
CA PHE A 64 9.81 9.06 60.18
C PHE A 64 11.23 8.92 59.63
N PRO A 65 11.75 7.71 59.41
CA PRO A 65 13.06 7.56 58.80
C PRO A 65 13.00 8.11 57.38
N GLN A 66 13.63 9.27 57.19
CA GLN A 66 14.02 9.82 55.89
C GLN A 66 15.15 8.95 55.33
N ASN A 67 14.85 7.70 54.93
CA ASN A 67 15.76 6.97 54.07
C ASN A 67 15.09 5.79 53.36
N THR A 68 14.19 6.09 52.44
CA THR A 68 14.03 5.23 51.27
C THR A 68 14.28 6.11 50.06
N VAL A 69 15.55 6.16 49.64
CA VAL A 69 15.86 6.35 48.24
C VAL A 69 15.13 5.23 47.52
N ILE A 70 13.89 5.48 47.09
CA ILE A 70 13.29 4.70 46.01
C ILE A 70 14.19 5.01 44.83
N ARG A 71 15.24 4.21 44.67
CA ARG A 71 15.99 4.14 43.42
C ARG A 71 14.91 3.95 42.38
N SER A 72 14.68 4.96 41.56
CA SER A 72 13.91 4.85 40.34
C SER A 72 14.65 3.86 39.46
N MET A 73 14.45 2.57 39.72
CA MET A 73 14.91 1.51 38.84
C MET A 73 14.23 1.78 37.51
N ALA A 74 15.04 2.06 36.50
CA ALA A 74 14.59 2.41 35.16
C ALA A 74 13.39 1.56 34.74
N GLY A 75 12.28 2.23 34.42
CA GLY A 75 11.00 1.61 34.07
C GLY A 75 11.13 0.75 32.81
N HIS A 76 11.40 -0.54 32.99
CA HIS A 76 11.37 -1.55 31.96
C HIS A 76 10.29 -2.57 32.26
N ASN A 77 9.03 -2.12 32.24
CA ASN A 77 7.89 -3.02 32.34
C ASN A 77 7.76 -3.81 31.01
N LYS A 78 7.75 -5.15 31.11
CA LYS A 78 7.45 -6.09 30.01
C LYS A 78 6.21 -5.65 29.22
N TRP A 79 5.20 -5.11 29.89
CA TRP A 79 3.99 -4.58 29.26
C TRP A 79 4.26 -3.37 28.35
N SER A 80 5.15 -2.46 28.76
CA SER A 80 5.54 -1.31 27.93
C SER A 80 6.22 -1.79 26.65
N LYS A 81 7.17 -2.73 26.75
CA LYS A 81 7.86 -3.32 25.59
C LYS A 81 6.89 -4.06 24.66
N ILE A 82 5.97 -4.86 25.21
CA ILE A 82 4.94 -5.56 24.43
C ILE A 82 4.01 -4.56 23.75
N ARG A 83 3.58 -3.50 24.44
CA ARG A 83 2.72 -2.45 23.87
C ARG A 83 3.40 -1.74 22.71
N HIS A 84 4.66 -1.37 22.85
CA HIS A 84 5.40 -0.72 21.76
C HIS A 84 5.60 -1.63 20.56
N LYS A 85 5.95 -2.91 20.78
CA LYS A 85 6.04 -3.91 19.69
C LYS A 85 4.69 -4.14 19.01
N LYS A 86 3.61 -4.27 19.80
CA LYS A 86 2.26 -4.43 19.27
C LYS A 86 1.81 -3.19 18.50
N ALA A 87 2.06 -1.99 19.01
CA ALA A 87 1.71 -0.75 18.33
C ALA A 87 2.43 -0.59 16.98
N ALA A 88 3.71 -0.96 16.91
CA ALA A 88 4.45 -0.97 15.64
C ALA A 88 3.86 -1.97 14.64
N ASN A 89 3.55 -3.19 15.08
CA ASN A 89 2.94 -4.20 14.23
C ASN A 89 1.51 -3.81 13.79
N ASP A 90 0.71 -3.27 14.71
CA ASP A 90 -0.65 -2.79 14.43
C ASP A 90 -0.62 -1.62 13.44
N LYS A 91 0.38 -0.71 13.53
CA LYS A 91 0.61 0.38 12.55
C LYS A 91 0.92 -0.20 11.17
N ALA A 92 1.88 -1.12 11.06
CA ALA A 92 2.28 -1.73 9.79
C ALA A 92 1.11 -2.49 9.14
N ARG A 93 0.38 -3.30 9.92
CA ARG A 93 -0.82 -4.01 9.44
C ARG A 93 -1.92 -3.05 9.00
N ALA A 94 -2.16 -1.97 9.73
CA ALA A 94 -3.16 -0.98 9.36
C ALA A 94 -2.80 -0.25 8.05
N ALA A 95 -1.52 0.01 7.80
CA ALA A 95 -1.05 0.57 6.53
C ALA A 95 -1.29 -0.42 5.38
N ALA A 96 -0.90 -1.68 5.53
CA ALA A 96 -1.13 -2.72 4.52
C ALA A 96 -2.63 -2.92 4.21
N HIS A 97 -3.49 -2.91 5.24
CA HIS A 97 -4.95 -2.97 5.06
C HIS A 97 -5.51 -1.76 4.31
N SER A 98 -4.96 -0.58 4.55
CA SER A 98 -5.37 0.65 3.86
C SER A 98 -4.95 0.63 2.39
N LYS A 99 -3.74 0.15 2.09
CA LYS A 99 -3.27 -0.04 0.70
C LYS A 99 -4.10 -1.07 -0.05
N ALA A 100 -4.35 -2.23 0.55
CA ALA A 100 -5.19 -3.28 -0.03
C ALA A 100 -6.62 -2.79 -0.31
N ALA A 101 -7.22 -2.04 0.63
CA ALA A 101 -8.54 -1.46 0.42
C ALA A 101 -8.55 -0.50 -0.78
N ARG A 102 -7.59 0.44 -0.87
CA ARG A 102 -7.49 1.39 -1.99
C ARG A 102 -7.27 0.71 -3.34
N ALA A 103 -6.47 -0.36 -3.38
CA ALA A 103 -6.27 -1.15 -4.59
C ALA A 103 -7.59 -1.78 -5.08
N ILE A 104 -8.41 -2.31 -4.17
CA ILE A 104 -9.74 -2.85 -4.50
C ILE A 104 -10.64 -1.75 -5.08
N GLU A 105 -10.63 -0.53 -4.54
CA GLU A 105 -11.51 0.54 -5.05
C GLU A 105 -11.08 1.01 -6.43
N ALA A 106 -9.77 1.09 -6.68
CA ALA A 106 -9.25 1.39 -8.00
C ALA A 106 -9.68 0.34 -9.03
N ALA A 107 -9.50 -0.95 -8.71
CA ALA A 107 -9.94 -2.05 -9.57
C ALA A 107 -11.46 -2.07 -9.75
N SER A 108 -12.22 -1.92 -8.65
CA SER A 108 -13.67 -1.91 -8.67
C SER A 108 -14.25 -0.71 -9.43
N ARG A 109 -13.55 0.42 -9.47
CA ARG A 109 -13.95 1.58 -10.27
C ARG A 109 -13.80 1.32 -11.76
N ALA A 110 -12.75 0.61 -12.18
CA ALA A 110 -12.56 0.24 -13.58
C ALA A 110 -13.66 -0.71 -14.09
N CYS A 111 -14.08 -1.68 -13.27
CA CYS A 111 -15.12 -2.65 -13.62
C CYS A 111 -16.53 -2.30 -13.11
N HIS A 112 -16.72 -1.13 -12.48
CA HIS A 112 -18.01 -0.70 -11.88
C HIS A 112 -18.58 -1.68 -10.84
N GLY A 113 -17.71 -2.41 -10.13
CA GLY A 113 -18.11 -3.39 -9.11
C GLY A 113 -18.47 -4.77 -9.65
N ASP A 114 -18.17 -5.07 -10.91
CA ASP A 114 -18.37 -6.40 -11.47
C ASP A 114 -17.37 -7.42 -10.89
N LEU A 115 -17.91 -8.40 -10.16
CA LEU A 115 -17.14 -9.49 -9.55
C LEU A 115 -16.65 -10.52 -10.57
N ALA A 116 -17.15 -10.51 -11.81
CA ALA A 116 -16.66 -11.38 -12.88
C ALA A 116 -15.31 -10.91 -13.45
N ASP A 117 -14.92 -9.65 -13.20
CA ASP A 117 -13.66 -9.13 -13.71
C ASP A 117 -12.45 -9.74 -13.00
N LEU A 118 -11.48 -10.16 -13.81
CA LEU A 118 -10.32 -10.91 -13.35
C LEU A 118 -9.36 -10.04 -12.51
N HIS A 119 -9.21 -8.75 -12.84
CA HIS A 119 -8.40 -7.85 -12.04
C HIS A 119 -8.98 -7.63 -10.64
N LEU A 120 -10.30 -7.43 -10.54
CA LEU A 120 -10.96 -7.29 -9.25
C LEU A 120 -10.84 -8.58 -8.42
N GLN A 121 -11.01 -9.75 -9.04
CA GLN A 121 -10.83 -11.03 -8.33
C GLN A 121 -9.41 -11.22 -7.81
N SER A 122 -8.40 -10.91 -8.61
CA SER A 122 -6.99 -11.00 -8.22
C SER A 122 -6.66 -10.07 -7.05
N THR A 123 -7.10 -8.80 -7.12
CA THR A 123 -6.90 -7.84 -6.02
C THR A 123 -7.63 -8.24 -4.73
N ILE A 124 -8.84 -8.82 -4.81
CA ILE A 124 -9.54 -9.39 -3.66
C ILE A 124 -8.77 -10.56 -3.05
N SER A 125 -8.21 -11.44 -3.89
CA SER A 125 -7.38 -12.56 -3.44
C SER A 125 -6.14 -12.06 -2.69
N ALA A 126 -5.43 -11.08 -3.24
CA ALA A 126 -4.28 -10.44 -2.60
C ALA A 126 -4.67 -9.78 -1.26
N ALA A 127 -5.80 -9.09 -1.20
CA ALA A 127 -6.28 -8.48 0.04
C ALA A 127 -6.62 -9.52 1.13
N ARG A 128 -7.16 -10.68 0.75
CA ARG A 128 -7.40 -11.80 1.68
C ARG A 128 -6.09 -12.39 2.20
N ALA A 129 -5.03 -12.44 1.40
CA ALA A 129 -3.71 -12.87 1.85
C ALA A 129 -3.15 -11.94 2.95
N VAL A 130 -3.44 -10.64 2.90
CA VAL A 130 -3.10 -9.65 3.97
C VAL A 130 -4.09 -9.70 5.16
N GLN A 131 -4.98 -10.69 5.21
CA GLN A 131 -5.99 -10.86 6.27
C GLN A 131 -6.94 -9.66 6.39
N LEU A 132 -7.31 -9.03 5.26
CA LEU A 132 -8.30 -7.96 5.27
C LEU A 132 -9.70 -8.54 5.61
N PRO A 133 -10.42 -8.00 6.60
CA PRO A 133 -11.77 -8.47 6.94
C PRO A 133 -12.74 -8.32 5.76
N ARG A 134 -13.65 -9.30 5.60
CA ARG A 134 -14.64 -9.32 4.50
C ARG A 134 -15.49 -8.04 4.42
N GLU A 135 -15.96 -7.53 5.55
CA GLU A 135 -16.74 -6.29 5.59
C GLU A 135 -16.00 -5.06 5.02
N ARG A 136 -14.66 -5.05 5.11
CA ARG A 136 -13.85 -3.97 4.51
C ARG A 136 -13.72 -4.14 3.01
N ILE A 137 -13.64 -5.38 2.53
CA ILE A 137 -13.60 -5.72 1.10
C ILE A 137 -14.92 -5.28 0.46
N ASP A 138 -16.06 -5.67 1.03
CA ASP A 138 -17.38 -5.35 0.48
C ASP A 138 -17.58 -3.82 0.38
N LYS A 139 -17.20 -3.07 1.43
CA LYS A 139 -17.23 -1.59 1.43
C LYS A 139 -16.30 -0.94 0.40
N ALA A 140 -15.13 -1.53 0.16
CA ALA A 140 -14.19 -1.04 -0.83
C ALA A 140 -14.74 -1.21 -2.26
N ILE A 141 -15.40 -2.36 -2.53
CA ILE A 141 -16.09 -2.64 -3.80
C ILE A 141 -17.25 -1.66 -4.00
N GLU A 142 -18.12 -1.50 -2.99
CA GLU A 142 -19.25 -0.56 -3.07
C GLU A 142 -18.79 0.88 -3.32
N ARG A 143 -17.67 1.29 -2.70
CA ARG A 143 -17.06 2.61 -2.89
C ARG A 143 -16.50 2.81 -4.31
N GLY A 144 -15.89 1.77 -4.89
CA GLY A 144 -15.41 1.79 -6.27
C GLY A 144 -16.55 1.81 -7.29
N ALA A 145 -17.59 1.01 -7.08
CA ALA A 145 -18.76 0.90 -7.96
C ALA A 145 -19.59 2.19 -8.00
N ASN A 146 -19.72 2.89 -6.87
CA ASN A 146 -20.53 4.11 -6.74
C ASN A 146 -19.66 5.34 -6.40
N PRO A 147 -19.03 5.97 -7.41
CA PRO A 147 -18.13 7.09 -7.18
C PRO A 147 -18.84 8.35 -6.64
N HIS A 148 -20.16 8.45 -6.82
CA HIS A 148 -20.97 9.59 -6.37
C HIS A 148 -21.45 9.49 -4.91
N SER A 149 -21.16 8.39 -4.20
CA SER A 149 -21.57 8.21 -2.80
C SER A 149 -20.81 9.12 -1.81
N LYS A 150 -19.65 9.67 -2.21
CA LYS A 150 -18.94 10.73 -1.50
C LYS A 150 -18.81 11.96 -2.40
N ALA A 151 -19.48 13.04 -2.03
CA ALA A 151 -19.45 14.32 -2.72
C ALA A 151 -18.07 15.04 -2.73
N GLU A 152 -16.97 14.43 -2.28
CA GLU A 152 -15.66 15.10 -2.09
C GLU A 152 -14.45 14.15 -2.24
N GLY A 153 -14.54 13.06 -3.01
CA GLY A 153 -13.38 12.23 -3.34
C GLY A 153 -12.92 12.46 -4.77
N GLU A 154 -11.72 13.01 -4.96
CA GLU A 154 -11.06 13.01 -6.29
C GLU A 154 -10.84 11.56 -6.75
N GLU A 155 -10.86 11.35 -8.07
CA GLU A 155 -10.59 10.05 -8.67
C GLU A 155 -9.24 9.49 -8.19
N LEU A 156 -9.19 8.21 -7.81
CA LEU A 156 -7.93 7.53 -7.54
C LEU A 156 -7.18 7.40 -8.88
N VAL A 157 -6.10 8.16 -9.02
CA VAL A 157 -5.25 8.19 -10.20
C VAL A 157 -3.92 7.54 -9.87
N LEU A 158 -3.51 6.58 -10.70
CA LEU A 158 -2.15 6.05 -10.67
C LEU A 158 -1.18 7.11 -11.20
N ARG A 159 -0.16 7.44 -10.40
CA ARG A 159 0.88 8.39 -10.74
C ARG A 159 2.23 7.77 -10.55
N ARG A 160 3.07 7.94 -11.56
CA ARG A 160 4.48 7.57 -11.54
C ARG A 160 5.35 8.79 -11.24
N TYR A 161 6.33 8.58 -10.36
CA TYR A 161 7.38 9.52 -10.05
C TYR A 161 8.73 8.85 -10.24
N ASP A 162 9.66 9.55 -10.88
CA ASP A 162 11.02 9.06 -11.07
C ASP A 162 11.96 9.79 -10.11
N GLY A 163 12.91 9.07 -9.54
CA GLY A 163 13.87 9.59 -8.59
C GLY A 163 15.26 9.02 -8.79
N MET A 164 16.24 9.76 -8.30
CA MET A 164 17.63 9.33 -8.23
C MET A 164 18.13 9.48 -6.81
N ILE A 165 18.67 8.41 -6.24
CA ILE A 165 19.10 8.36 -4.84
C ILE A 165 20.61 8.09 -4.79
N PRO A 166 21.39 8.83 -3.99
CA PRO A 166 22.82 8.56 -3.87
C PRO A 166 23.08 7.18 -3.25
N ALA A 167 23.96 6.40 -3.87
CA ALA A 167 24.34 5.04 -3.47
C ALA A 167 25.65 5.01 -2.66
N GLY A 168 25.93 6.06 -1.87
CA GLY A 168 27.26 6.25 -1.28
C GLY A 168 28.26 6.80 -2.30
N SER A 169 29.46 6.21 -2.40
CA SER A 169 30.48 6.64 -3.36
C SER A 169 30.33 5.99 -4.75
N SER A 170 29.68 4.83 -4.80
CA SER A 170 29.51 3.96 -5.99
C SER A 170 28.55 4.51 -7.06
N GLY A 171 28.00 5.71 -6.84
CA GLY A 171 27.16 6.41 -7.81
C GLY A 171 25.77 6.68 -7.27
N LYS A 172 24.76 6.45 -8.10
CA LYS A 172 23.38 6.76 -7.80
C LYS A 172 22.48 5.59 -8.23
N VAL A 173 21.45 5.32 -7.46
CA VAL A 173 20.38 4.36 -7.74
C VAL A 173 19.21 5.09 -8.40
N ALA A 174 18.72 4.57 -9.51
CA ALA A 174 17.49 5.01 -10.13
C ALA A 174 16.30 4.32 -9.48
N VAL A 175 15.26 5.09 -9.17
CA VAL A 175 14.05 4.60 -8.49
C VAL A 175 12.82 5.06 -9.27
N ILE A 176 11.88 4.13 -9.48
CA ILE A 176 10.53 4.41 -9.98
C ILE A 176 9.57 4.20 -8.82
N ILE A 177 8.73 5.20 -8.55
CA ILE A 177 7.76 5.19 -7.47
C ILE A 177 6.38 5.29 -8.09
N GLU A 178 5.56 4.27 -7.88
CA GLU A 178 4.15 4.28 -8.26
C GLU A 178 3.29 4.61 -7.04
N ALA A 179 2.38 5.55 -7.21
CA ALA A 179 1.48 5.98 -6.18
C ALA A 179 0.05 6.04 -6.70
N LEU A 180 -0.87 5.43 -5.96
CA LEU A 180 -2.30 5.50 -6.18
C LEU A 180 -2.88 6.60 -5.28
N THR A 181 -3.23 7.75 -5.85
CA THR A 181 -3.64 8.92 -5.07
C THR A 181 -4.91 9.57 -5.59
N GLU A 182 -5.69 10.11 -4.66
CA GLU A 182 -6.78 11.04 -4.97
C GLU A 182 -6.25 12.47 -5.16
N ASN A 183 -5.19 12.87 -4.44
CA ASN A 183 -4.66 14.23 -4.45
C ASN A 183 -3.21 14.27 -4.95
N ARG A 184 -3.04 14.63 -6.22
CA ARG A 184 -1.74 14.68 -6.90
C ARG A 184 -0.73 15.60 -6.21
N ASN A 185 -1.17 16.76 -5.72
CA ASN A 185 -0.26 17.78 -5.20
C ASN A 185 0.28 17.38 -3.82
N ARG A 186 -0.56 16.77 -2.97
CA ARG A 186 -0.15 16.22 -1.67
C ARG A 186 0.90 15.12 -1.86
N THR A 187 0.60 14.13 -2.69
CA THR A 187 1.49 12.99 -2.91
C THR A 187 2.82 13.42 -3.54
N ALA A 188 2.80 14.31 -4.53
CA ALA A 188 4.02 14.83 -5.13
C ALA A 188 4.90 15.59 -4.12
N ALA A 189 4.30 16.32 -3.17
CA ALA A 189 5.05 17.00 -2.11
C ALA A 189 5.65 16.01 -1.12
N ASN A 190 4.89 14.99 -0.70
CA ASN A 190 5.34 13.94 0.20
C ASN A 190 6.49 13.13 -0.41
N VAL A 191 6.31 12.62 -1.63
CA VAL A 191 7.34 11.85 -2.35
C VAL A 191 8.61 12.67 -2.51
N ARG A 192 8.51 13.93 -2.92
CA ARG A 192 9.67 14.82 -3.03
C ARG A 192 10.38 14.99 -1.69
N HIS A 193 9.63 15.20 -0.61
CA HIS A 193 10.21 15.34 0.72
C HIS A 193 10.97 14.09 1.15
N LEU A 194 10.42 12.90 0.91
CA LEU A 194 11.06 11.61 1.23
C LEU A 194 12.34 11.39 0.43
N VAL A 195 12.30 11.66 -0.88
CA VAL A 195 13.48 11.56 -1.76
C VAL A 195 14.57 12.54 -1.36
N THR A 196 14.23 13.81 -1.11
CA THR A 196 15.21 14.82 -0.68
C THR A 196 15.77 14.52 0.72
N LYS A 197 14.96 13.95 1.63
CA LYS A 197 15.43 13.51 2.96
C LYS A 197 16.49 12.41 2.87
N ALA A 198 16.41 11.55 1.85
CA ALA A 198 17.42 10.55 1.53
C ALA A 198 18.66 11.10 0.80
N GLY A 199 18.68 12.41 0.50
CA GLY A 199 19.74 13.03 -0.28
C GLY A 199 19.62 12.82 -1.80
N GLY A 200 18.46 12.31 -2.25
CA GLY A 200 18.14 12.13 -3.66
C GLY A 200 17.45 13.35 -4.29
N GLU A 201 17.20 13.23 -5.59
CA GLU A 201 16.48 14.21 -6.39
C GLU A 201 15.31 13.55 -7.12
N LEU A 202 14.17 14.25 -7.17
CA LEU A 202 13.02 13.84 -7.96
C LEU A 202 13.20 14.32 -9.40
N LEU A 203 13.14 13.40 -10.34
CA LEU A 203 13.31 13.64 -11.76
C LEU A 203 11.96 13.92 -12.45
N PRO A 204 11.98 14.50 -13.68
CA PRO A 204 10.78 14.55 -14.50
C PRO A 204 10.30 13.13 -14.84
N THR A 205 8.99 12.96 -14.97
CA THR A 205 8.38 11.68 -15.38
C THR A 205 8.95 11.21 -16.72
N GLY A 206 9.39 9.96 -16.78
CA GLY A 206 10.02 9.33 -17.94
C GLY A 206 11.56 9.38 -17.94
N ALA A 207 12.19 9.99 -16.93
CA ALA A 207 13.65 10.11 -16.89
C ALA A 207 14.38 8.75 -16.77
N ASN A 208 13.72 7.75 -16.18
CA ASN A 208 14.28 6.41 -15.97
C ASN A 208 13.80 5.38 -17.02
N ASP A 209 13.09 5.81 -18.08
CA ASP A 209 12.55 4.91 -19.13
C ASP A 209 13.63 4.23 -19.98
N TRP A 210 14.84 4.79 -20.00
CA TRP A 210 15.96 4.16 -20.69
C TRP A 210 16.42 2.90 -19.95
N LEU A 211 16.27 2.87 -18.62
CA LEU A 211 16.77 1.82 -17.74
C LEU A 211 15.73 0.73 -17.46
N PHE A 212 14.48 1.14 -17.27
CA PHE A 212 13.38 0.24 -16.96
C PHE A 212 12.43 0.06 -18.14
N GLU A 213 11.82 -1.12 -18.21
CA GLU A 213 10.74 -1.46 -19.11
C GLU A 213 9.50 -1.88 -18.31
N HIS A 214 8.33 -1.43 -18.74
CA HIS A 214 7.07 -1.79 -18.10
C HIS A 214 6.53 -3.06 -18.75
N VAL A 215 6.53 -4.16 -18.00
CA VAL A 215 6.23 -5.50 -18.47
C VAL A 215 5.10 -6.09 -17.64
N GLY A 216 4.15 -6.76 -18.30
CA GLY A 216 3.16 -7.61 -17.65
C GLY A 216 3.78 -8.98 -17.34
N LEU A 217 3.70 -9.42 -16.09
CA LEU A 217 4.23 -10.69 -15.62
C LEU A 217 3.08 -11.59 -15.16
N ILE A 218 3.15 -12.86 -15.57
CA ILE A 218 2.21 -13.90 -15.17
C ILE A 218 3.02 -15.06 -14.60
N TRP A 219 2.77 -15.37 -13.34
CA TRP A 219 3.43 -16.46 -12.63
C TRP A 219 2.55 -17.70 -12.61
N MET A 220 3.14 -18.84 -12.96
CA MET A 220 2.49 -20.16 -12.97
C MET A 220 3.39 -21.21 -12.32
N SER A 221 2.82 -22.28 -11.78
CA SER A 221 3.58 -23.44 -11.33
C SER A 221 3.53 -24.52 -12.40
N LYS A 222 4.65 -25.20 -12.64
CA LYS A 222 4.75 -26.33 -13.58
C LYS A 222 4.01 -27.59 -13.10
N ASN A 223 3.71 -27.68 -11.79
CA ASN A 223 3.16 -28.90 -11.17
C ASN A 223 1.67 -28.77 -10.79
N MET A 224 0.96 -27.76 -11.29
CA MET A 224 -0.44 -27.57 -10.93
C MET A 224 -1.35 -28.45 -11.81
N PRO A 225 -2.26 -29.26 -11.24
CA PRO A 225 -3.19 -30.05 -12.05
C PRO A 225 -4.04 -29.11 -12.91
N CYS A 226 -4.00 -29.31 -14.22
CA CYS A 226 -4.89 -28.62 -15.13
C CYS A 226 -6.34 -29.07 -14.82
N ALA A 227 -7.27 -28.11 -14.80
CA ALA A 227 -8.66 -28.35 -14.36
C ALA A 227 -9.42 -29.39 -15.22
N ASN A 228 -8.88 -29.76 -16.37
CA ASN A 228 -9.54 -30.61 -17.37
C ASN A 228 -9.04 -32.07 -17.37
N SER A 229 -8.49 -32.57 -16.25
CA SER A 229 -8.12 -33.99 -16.11
C SER A 229 -9.13 -34.83 -15.33
N THR A 230 -10.33 -34.32 -15.05
CA THR A 230 -11.44 -35.17 -14.58
C THR A 230 -11.97 -35.99 -15.75
N LYS A 231 -11.31 -37.12 -16.00
CA LYS A 231 -11.89 -38.21 -16.76
C LYS A 231 -13.21 -38.60 -16.09
N HIS A 232 -14.22 -38.82 -16.92
CA HIS A 232 -15.48 -39.43 -16.57
C HIS A 232 -15.27 -40.64 -15.66
N GLU A 233 -15.79 -40.59 -14.45
CA GLU A 233 -16.29 -41.79 -13.78
C GLU A 233 -17.81 -41.65 -13.74
N GLU A 234 -18.45 -42.39 -14.63
CA GLU A 234 -19.87 -42.72 -14.54
C GLU A 234 -20.13 -43.26 -13.13
N ALA A 235 -21.18 -42.74 -12.49
CA ALA A 235 -21.65 -43.28 -11.22
C ALA A 235 -22.18 -44.70 -11.43
N ASP A 236 -21.30 -45.69 -11.32
CA ASP A 236 -21.69 -47.08 -11.22
C ASP A 236 -22.27 -47.35 -9.84
N GLU A 237 -23.59 -47.40 -9.82
CA GLU A 237 -24.42 -48.02 -8.79
C GLU A 237 -24.05 -49.50 -8.66
N PHE A 238 -23.15 -49.89 -7.73
CA PHE A 238 -23.20 -51.19 -7.03
C PHE A 238 -22.14 -51.33 -5.91
N GLY A 239 -22.58 -51.72 -4.71
CA GLY A 239 -21.96 -52.77 -3.87
C GLY A 239 -20.54 -52.60 -3.33
N GLN A 240 -20.44 -52.43 -2.00
CA GLN A 240 -19.23 -52.62 -1.18
C GLN A 240 -18.46 -53.91 -1.51
N THR A 241 -17.12 -53.82 -1.61
CA THR A 241 -16.19 -54.79 -0.99
C THR A 241 -14.85 -54.13 -0.67
N ASN A 242 -14.38 -54.34 0.57
CA ASN A 242 -13.04 -54.01 1.02
C ASN A 242 -11.98 -54.78 0.19
N HIS A 243 -11.06 -54.06 -0.43
CA HIS A 243 -9.82 -54.63 -0.94
C HIS A 243 -8.67 -53.73 -0.51
N GLU A 244 -7.81 -54.25 0.35
CA GLU A 244 -6.50 -53.68 0.65
C GLU A 244 -5.66 -53.77 -0.63
N HIS A 245 -5.22 -52.63 -1.15
CA HIS A 245 -4.21 -52.55 -2.20
C HIS A 245 -3.06 -51.69 -1.72
N ASP A 246 -1.97 -52.36 -1.35
CA ASP A 246 -0.64 -51.77 -1.34
C ASP A 246 -0.26 -51.46 -2.79
N SER A 247 -0.37 -50.19 -3.15
CA SER A 247 0.31 -49.63 -4.31
C SER A 247 0.42 -48.13 -4.08
N SER A 248 1.65 -47.66 -3.92
CA SER A 248 2.03 -46.24 -3.90
C SER A 248 1.28 -45.50 -5.00
N GLU A 249 0.26 -44.74 -4.60
CA GLU A 249 -0.47 -43.82 -5.46
C GLU A 249 0.52 -42.71 -5.84
N ASN A 250 1.14 -42.91 -7.00
CA ASN A 250 1.79 -41.84 -7.72
C ASN A 250 0.64 -40.98 -8.27
N GLU A 251 0.04 -40.16 -7.39
CA GLU A 251 -0.99 -39.19 -7.75
C GLU A 251 -0.41 -38.33 -8.88
N GLY A 252 -1.02 -38.45 -10.06
CA GLY A 252 -0.44 -38.05 -11.32
C GLY A 252 0.04 -36.60 -11.31
N LEU A 253 1.36 -36.43 -11.33
CA LEU A 253 2.00 -35.18 -11.70
C LEU A 253 1.64 -34.89 -13.15
N VAL A 254 0.58 -34.11 -13.37
CA VAL A 254 0.24 -33.60 -14.69
C VAL A 254 1.34 -32.60 -15.06
N THR A 255 2.32 -33.06 -15.82
CA THR A 255 3.35 -32.20 -16.39
C THR A 255 2.65 -31.21 -17.31
N VAL A 256 2.79 -29.91 -17.03
CA VAL A 256 2.37 -28.87 -17.96
C VAL A 256 3.07 -29.11 -19.29
N ASP A 257 2.29 -29.27 -20.36
CA ASP A 257 2.84 -29.37 -21.70
C ASP A 257 3.46 -28.02 -22.08
N VAL A 258 4.79 -27.97 -22.08
CA VAL A 258 5.58 -26.76 -22.28
C VAL A 258 5.34 -26.18 -23.67
N ASP A 259 5.21 -27.05 -24.67
CA ASP A 259 5.03 -26.65 -26.06
C ASP A 259 3.64 -26.04 -26.27
N ALA A 260 2.59 -26.68 -25.75
CA ALA A 260 1.23 -26.14 -25.80
C ALA A 260 1.08 -24.82 -25.02
N LEU A 261 1.79 -24.68 -23.89
CA LEU A 261 1.80 -23.44 -23.13
C LEU A 261 2.47 -22.31 -23.93
N LEU A 262 3.63 -22.60 -24.54
CA LEU A 262 4.37 -21.63 -25.32
C LEU A 262 3.57 -21.17 -26.55
N GLU A 263 2.97 -22.10 -27.29
CA GLU A 263 2.11 -21.78 -28.44
C GLU A 263 0.92 -20.92 -28.02
N CYS A 264 0.20 -21.31 -26.95
CA CYS A 264 -0.92 -20.53 -26.44
C CYS A 264 -0.50 -19.13 -25.96
N ALA A 265 0.63 -19.00 -25.28
CA ALA A 265 1.12 -17.73 -24.77
C ALA A 265 1.48 -16.78 -25.93
N LEU A 266 2.19 -17.28 -26.93
CA LEU A 266 2.60 -16.51 -28.11
C LEU A 266 1.39 -16.09 -28.95
N ASP A 267 0.43 -16.99 -29.18
CA ASP A 267 -0.81 -16.68 -29.90
C ASP A 267 -1.65 -15.63 -29.19
N ALA A 268 -1.62 -15.61 -27.85
CA ALA A 268 -2.30 -14.59 -27.05
C ALA A 268 -1.54 -13.25 -27.00
N GLY A 269 -0.33 -13.18 -27.55
CA GLY A 269 0.51 -11.98 -27.60
C GLY A 269 1.42 -11.80 -26.38
N ALA A 270 1.93 -12.90 -25.80
CA ALA A 270 3.06 -12.86 -24.90
C ALA A 270 4.34 -12.49 -25.67
N THR A 271 5.23 -11.74 -25.02
CA THR A 271 6.50 -11.31 -25.59
C THR A 271 7.56 -12.38 -25.40
N ASP A 272 7.57 -13.02 -24.23
CA ASP A 272 8.62 -13.94 -23.80
C ASP A 272 8.10 -14.88 -22.69
N VAL A 273 8.69 -16.06 -22.56
CA VAL A 273 8.33 -17.06 -21.54
C VAL A 273 9.61 -17.61 -20.92
N ASP A 274 9.87 -17.23 -19.67
CA ASP A 274 10.99 -17.77 -18.91
C ASP A 274 10.57 -19.05 -18.19
N PHE A 275 11.37 -20.07 -18.35
CA PHE A 275 11.31 -21.27 -17.53
C PHE A 275 12.47 -21.19 -16.55
N SER A 276 12.20 -21.20 -15.24
CA SER A 276 13.28 -21.43 -14.30
C SER A 276 13.81 -22.84 -14.54
N GLU A 277 15.00 -22.94 -15.12
CA GLU A 277 15.69 -24.21 -15.22
C GLU A 277 16.09 -24.63 -13.80
N ASP A 278 15.80 -25.88 -13.45
CA ASP A 278 16.41 -26.50 -12.28
C ASP A 278 17.92 -26.57 -12.58
N GLU A 279 18.71 -25.62 -12.10
CA GLU A 279 20.15 -25.87 -11.97
C GLU A 279 20.28 -27.06 -11.00
N GLU A 280 20.45 -28.25 -11.56
CA GLU A 280 20.72 -29.51 -10.87
C GLU A 280 22.11 -29.43 -10.23
N THR A 281 22.27 -28.54 -9.27
CA THR A 281 23.39 -28.55 -8.34
C THR A 281 23.19 -29.79 -7.48
N GLY A 282 24.02 -30.81 -7.71
CA GLY A 282 23.97 -32.12 -7.05
C GLY A 282 24.21 -32.07 -5.54
N ILE A 283 23.31 -31.43 -4.81
CA ILE A 283 23.26 -31.34 -3.36
C ILE A 283 21.79 -31.52 -2.97
N ASN A 284 21.46 -32.76 -2.59
CA ASN A 284 20.18 -33.12 -1.99
C ASN A 284 19.96 -32.31 -0.70
N HIS A 285 19.27 -31.17 -0.77
CA HIS A 285 18.72 -30.48 0.40
C HIS A 285 17.37 -29.85 0.07
N THR A 286 16.31 -30.64 0.26
CA THR A 286 14.99 -30.24 0.81
C THR A 286 14.62 -28.75 0.69
N SER A 287 14.35 -28.30 -0.53
CA SER A 287 13.35 -27.28 -0.86
C SER A 287 13.11 -27.29 -2.37
N GLU A 288 12.59 -28.41 -2.89
CA GLU A 288 12.34 -28.65 -4.32
C GLU A 288 11.09 -27.93 -4.85
N ASP A 289 10.41 -27.12 -4.02
CA ASP A 289 9.11 -26.53 -4.34
C ASP A 289 9.18 -25.11 -4.94
N LEU A 290 10.33 -24.44 -4.90
CA LEU A 290 10.46 -23.01 -5.28
C LEU A 290 11.02 -22.77 -6.68
N ASN A 291 11.66 -23.76 -7.32
CA ASN A 291 12.36 -23.60 -8.60
C ASN A 291 11.53 -24.03 -9.82
N ASN A 292 10.24 -24.28 -9.63
CA ASN A 292 9.38 -24.84 -10.67
C ASN A 292 8.32 -23.84 -11.17
N GLN A 293 8.75 -22.60 -11.37
CA GLN A 293 7.89 -21.46 -11.71
C GLN A 293 8.11 -21.04 -13.17
N ILE A 294 7.00 -20.93 -13.90
CA ILE A 294 7.00 -20.40 -15.28
C ILE A 294 6.59 -18.95 -15.20
N VAL A 295 7.35 -18.06 -15.84
CA VAL A 295 7.09 -16.63 -15.89
C VAL A 295 6.82 -16.22 -17.34
N VAL A 296 5.58 -15.88 -17.64
CA VAL A 296 5.20 -15.34 -18.96
C VAL A 296 5.25 -13.82 -18.89
N LYS A 297 6.02 -13.22 -19.80
CA LYS A 297 6.14 -11.77 -20.00
C LYS A 297 5.28 -11.32 -21.17
N CYS A 298 4.60 -10.19 -21.04
CA CYS A 298 3.81 -9.58 -22.11
C CYS A 298 3.78 -8.06 -22.00
N GLU A 299 3.20 -7.38 -23.00
CA GLU A 299 2.89 -5.95 -22.88
C GLU A 299 1.84 -5.74 -21.75
N PRO A 300 1.97 -4.70 -20.91
CA PRO A 300 1.02 -4.40 -19.82
C PRO A 300 -0.43 -4.24 -20.31
N SER A 301 -0.62 -3.70 -21.51
CA SER A 301 -1.94 -3.54 -22.13
C SER A 301 -2.62 -4.88 -22.44
N ASN A 302 -1.82 -5.93 -22.71
CA ASN A 302 -2.30 -7.24 -23.17
C ASN A 302 -2.40 -8.28 -22.03
N LEU A 303 -1.92 -7.97 -20.83
CA LEU A 303 -1.85 -8.87 -19.68
C LEU A 303 -3.15 -9.64 -19.43
N LEU A 304 -4.29 -8.96 -19.42
CA LEU A 304 -5.59 -9.61 -19.21
C LEU A 304 -5.98 -10.60 -20.28
N ASN A 305 -5.67 -10.31 -21.53
CA ASN A 305 -6.06 -11.17 -22.65
C ASN A 305 -5.25 -12.47 -22.59
N VAL A 306 -3.94 -12.35 -22.30
CA VAL A 306 -3.06 -13.51 -22.10
C VAL A 306 -3.55 -14.36 -20.94
N VAL A 307 -3.86 -13.77 -19.79
CA VAL A 307 -4.38 -14.55 -18.65
C VAL A 307 -5.72 -15.23 -18.97
N LYS A 308 -6.62 -14.55 -19.69
CA LYS A 308 -7.89 -15.16 -20.13
C LYS A 308 -7.66 -16.33 -21.09
N ALA A 309 -6.75 -16.20 -22.05
CA ALA A 309 -6.41 -17.26 -22.99
C ALA A 309 -5.81 -18.48 -22.27
N LEU A 310 -4.86 -18.24 -21.37
CA LEU A 310 -4.24 -19.31 -20.56
C LEU A 310 -5.27 -20.05 -19.70
N ASN A 311 -6.15 -19.30 -19.03
CA ASN A 311 -7.21 -19.89 -18.21
C ASN A 311 -8.23 -20.68 -19.05
N GLN A 312 -8.52 -20.26 -20.29
CA GLN A 312 -9.41 -20.99 -21.21
C GLN A 312 -8.83 -22.34 -21.66
N GLN A 313 -7.50 -22.40 -21.85
CA GLN A 313 -6.80 -23.66 -22.14
C GLN A 313 -6.62 -24.56 -20.90
N GLY A 314 -7.02 -24.09 -19.72
CA GLY A 314 -6.93 -24.84 -18.47
C GLY A 314 -5.60 -24.68 -17.72
N PHE A 315 -4.74 -23.75 -18.13
CA PHE A 315 -3.56 -23.35 -17.38
C PHE A 315 -3.97 -22.43 -16.23
N ARG A 316 -3.70 -22.85 -14.99
CA ARG A 316 -4.06 -22.06 -13.81
C ARG A 316 -2.93 -21.08 -13.47
N THR A 317 -3.24 -19.80 -13.56
CA THR A 317 -2.33 -18.72 -13.14
C THR A 317 -2.32 -18.56 -11.62
N ILE A 318 -1.14 -18.34 -11.03
CA ILE A 318 -0.98 -18.11 -9.58
C ILE A 318 -1.22 -16.64 -9.29
N GLN A 319 -0.49 -15.79 -10.01
CA GLN A 319 -0.50 -14.34 -9.84
C GLN A 319 -0.16 -13.71 -11.19
N PHE A 320 -0.64 -12.49 -11.40
CA PHE A 320 -0.23 -11.67 -12.53
C PHE A 320 -0.23 -10.20 -12.11
N GLU A 321 0.76 -9.44 -12.58
CA GLU A 321 0.93 -8.03 -12.24
C GLU A 321 1.73 -7.32 -13.36
N SER A 322 1.50 -6.02 -13.54
CA SER A 322 2.37 -5.18 -14.36
C SER A 322 3.46 -4.56 -13.48
N GLN A 323 4.72 -4.75 -13.82
CA GLN A 323 5.87 -4.29 -13.05
C GLN A 323 6.93 -3.62 -13.94
N TRP A 324 7.79 -2.80 -13.35
CA TRP A 324 8.95 -2.24 -14.04
C TRP A 324 10.16 -3.15 -13.83
N LEU A 325 10.69 -3.70 -14.93
CA LEU A 325 11.88 -4.53 -14.94
C LEU A 325 13.07 -3.77 -15.52
N LEU A 326 14.29 -4.15 -15.13
CA LEU A 326 15.49 -3.65 -15.79
C LEU A 326 15.60 -4.26 -17.18
N LYS A 327 15.98 -3.45 -18.18
CA LYS A 327 16.21 -3.94 -19.54
C LYS A 327 17.46 -4.81 -19.64
N ASP A 328 18.55 -4.35 -19.02
CA ASP A 328 19.83 -5.06 -18.98
C ASP A 328 20.25 -5.25 -17.53
N GLU A 329 20.77 -6.43 -17.21
CA GLU A 329 21.28 -6.74 -15.87
C GLU A 329 22.54 -5.95 -15.52
N ASP A 330 23.33 -5.56 -16.52
CA ASP A 330 24.57 -4.80 -16.36
C ASP A 330 24.36 -3.40 -15.78
N ASN A 331 23.13 -2.88 -15.85
CA ASN A 331 22.79 -1.57 -15.31
C ASN A 331 22.44 -1.60 -13.80
N LYS A 332 22.61 -2.75 -13.12
CA LYS A 332 22.47 -2.86 -11.67
C LYS A 332 23.61 -2.08 -10.99
N VAL A 333 23.26 -1.28 -9.98
CA VAL A 333 24.21 -0.44 -9.23
C VAL A 333 24.50 -1.08 -7.88
N THR A 334 25.77 -1.28 -7.57
CA THR A 334 26.21 -1.70 -6.24
C THR A 334 26.10 -0.53 -5.27
N VAL A 335 25.53 -0.79 -4.09
CA VAL A 335 25.39 0.22 -3.03
C VAL A 335 26.53 0.07 -2.04
N ASP A 336 27.22 1.16 -1.75
CA ASP A 336 28.33 1.15 -0.79
C ASP A 336 27.86 0.82 0.64
N GLU A 337 28.74 0.32 1.51
CA GLU A 337 28.40 -0.03 2.91
C GLU A 337 27.77 1.15 3.68
N ASP A 338 28.27 2.37 3.46
CA ASP A 338 27.72 3.60 4.04
C ASP A 338 26.38 4.04 3.41
N GLY A 339 26.11 3.59 2.18
CA GLY A 339 24.92 3.87 1.40
C GLY A 339 23.74 2.97 1.79
N ILE A 340 24.00 1.70 2.10
CA ILE A 340 23.00 0.69 2.47
C ILE A 340 22.03 1.20 3.55
N PRO A 341 22.49 1.65 4.74
CA PRO A 341 21.57 2.04 5.82
C PRO A 341 20.78 3.32 5.49
N LYS A 342 21.23 4.14 4.54
CA LYS A 342 20.47 5.32 4.07
C LYS A 342 19.42 4.92 3.05
N PHE A 343 19.77 4.00 2.16
CA PHE A 343 18.89 3.48 1.13
C PHE A 343 17.77 2.61 1.73
N GLU A 344 18.10 1.72 2.67
CA GLU A 344 17.10 0.93 3.41
C GLU A 344 16.12 1.83 4.17
N LYS A 345 16.61 2.84 4.90
CA LYS A 345 15.75 3.82 5.57
C LYS A 345 14.87 4.60 4.60
N PHE A 346 15.38 4.87 3.39
CA PHE A 346 14.58 5.48 2.34
C PHE A 346 13.45 4.54 1.93
N LEU A 347 13.76 3.29 1.60
CA LEU A 347 12.77 2.26 1.21
C LEU A 347 11.70 2.09 2.29
N GLU A 348 12.10 1.91 3.55
CA GLU A 348 11.15 1.85 4.66
C GLU A 348 10.26 3.11 4.73
N SER A 349 10.86 4.30 4.60
CA SER A 349 10.11 5.55 4.71
C SER A 349 9.12 5.79 3.56
N ILE A 350 9.44 5.31 2.36
CA ILE A 350 8.59 5.48 1.19
C ILE A 350 7.50 4.40 1.13
N GLU A 351 7.79 3.19 1.59
CA GLU A 351 6.80 2.13 1.75
C GLU A 351 5.81 2.41 2.88
N GLU A 352 6.20 3.17 3.90
CA GLU A 352 5.26 3.62 4.94
C GLU A 352 4.22 4.63 4.41
N ASP A 353 4.46 5.31 3.29
CA ASP A 353 3.49 6.24 2.71
C ASP A 353 2.26 5.49 2.16
N LEU A 354 1.07 6.02 2.46
CA LEU A 354 -0.19 5.36 2.12
C LEU A 354 -0.57 5.51 0.65
N ASP A 355 -0.06 6.54 -0.04
CA ASP A 355 -0.31 6.77 -1.47
C ASP A 355 0.63 5.89 -2.31
N VAL A 356 1.83 5.57 -1.82
CA VAL A 356 2.80 4.72 -2.54
C VAL A 356 2.36 3.26 -2.55
N THR A 357 2.22 2.69 -3.75
CA THR A 357 1.88 1.28 -3.98
C THR A 357 3.13 0.45 -4.17
N ASN A 358 3.93 0.77 -5.19
CA ASN A 358 5.10 0.00 -5.61
C ASN A 358 6.33 0.90 -5.75
N VAL A 359 7.51 0.37 -5.44
CA VAL A 359 8.80 1.05 -5.60
C VAL A 359 9.75 0.09 -6.31
N PHE A 360 10.26 0.50 -7.46
CA PHE A 360 11.20 -0.26 -8.28
C PHE A 360 12.56 0.44 -8.28
N HIS A 361 13.65 -0.31 -8.23
CA HIS A 361 15.00 0.24 -8.20
C HIS A 361 16.02 -0.68 -8.87
N ASN A 362 17.14 -0.12 -9.31
CA ASN A 362 18.24 -0.88 -9.90
C ASN A 362 19.38 -1.18 -8.92
N ALA A 363 19.18 -0.99 -7.61
CA ALA A 363 20.17 -1.34 -6.61
C ALA A 363 20.36 -2.87 -6.54
N MET A 364 21.62 -3.31 -6.55
CA MET A 364 21.98 -4.69 -6.24
C MET A 364 22.03 -4.87 -4.73
N SER A 365 21.27 -5.83 -4.21
CA SER A 365 21.37 -6.23 -2.80
C SER A 365 22.71 -6.90 -2.57
N ILE A 366 23.63 -6.23 -1.89
CA ILE A 366 24.80 -6.89 -1.32
C ILE A 366 24.28 -7.55 -0.04
N SER A 367 24.08 -8.86 -0.07
CA SER A 367 23.97 -9.62 1.17
C SER A 367 25.23 -9.31 1.96
N SER A 368 25.08 -8.70 3.14
CA SER A 368 26.19 -8.51 4.07
C SER A 368 26.89 -9.86 4.20
N SER A 369 28.08 -9.97 3.63
CA SER A 369 28.93 -11.13 3.81
C SER A 369 29.38 -11.13 5.27
N GLU A 370 28.59 -11.77 6.14
CA GLU A 370 29.05 -12.23 7.45
C GLU A 370 29.68 -13.62 7.35
#